data_AF-A0B774-F1
#
_entry.id   AF-A0B774-F1
#
_cell.length_a   1.000
_cell.length_b   1.000
_cell.length_c   1.000
_cell.angle_alpha   90.00
_cell.angle_beta   90.00
_cell.angle_gamma   90.00
#
_symmetry.space_group_name_H-M   'P 1'
#
loop_
_entity.id
_entity.type
_entity.pdbx_description
1 polymer ?
#
loop_
_entity_poly.entity_id
_entity_poly.type
_entity_poly.pdbx_seq_one_letter_code
_entity_poly.pdbx_strand_id
1 'polypeptide(L)'
;MKRVGFVLLLLLGVGLCTGFAVAELTASQWLDKGSIRVGDTAMVTLNLIYVGDNATQASVVPRVPYGLMTSGPGMYMVTLYPGHPEAVSYPVIAEQPGYYDVVSSISYTEYGAMRELQMVSPLVVINQIPESPPPAAPSSEPRDNSTPTEPRDDTPSDYQL
;
A
#
# COMPACT_ATOMS: atom_id res chain seq x y z
N MET A 1 -11.03 -62.27 -55.79
CA MET A 1 -10.45 -63.09 -54.71
C MET A 1 -10.15 -62.17 -53.52
N LYS A 2 -10.74 -62.46 -52.36
CA LYS A 2 -10.54 -61.74 -51.08
C LYS A 2 -9.26 -62.21 -50.40
N ARG A 3 -8.43 -61.27 -49.92
CA ARG A 3 -7.49 -61.34 -48.77
C ARG A 3 -7.33 -59.88 -48.30
N VAL A 4 -7.89 -59.40 -47.17
CA VAL A 4 -7.41 -59.51 -45.77
C VAL A 4 -5.88 -59.45 -45.74
N GLY A 5 -5.15 -58.49 -45.19
CA GLY A 5 -5.37 -57.33 -44.32
C GLY A 5 -4.01 -57.02 -43.68
N PHE A 6 -3.72 -55.78 -43.26
CA PHE A 6 -2.90 -55.51 -42.06
C PHE A 6 -2.92 -54.00 -41.78
N VAL A 7 -3.56 -53.65 -40.67
CA VAL A 7 -3.48 -52.35 -40.02
C VAL A 7 -2.14 -52.32 -39.29
N LEU A 8 -1.27 -51.34 -39.58
CA LEU A 8 -0.14 -51.00 -38.73
C LEU A 8 -0.28 -49.54 -38.32
N LEU A 9 -0.96 -49.35 -37.18
CA LEU A 9 -1.21 -48.09 -36.53
C LEU A 9 0.08 -47.68 -35.80
N LEU A 10 0.82 -46.73 -36.37
CA LEU A 10 2.04 -46.16 -35.79
C LEU A 10 1.63 -45.15 -34.69
N LEU A 11 1.22 -45.68 -33.53
CA LEU A 11 1.14 -44.93 -32.28
C LEU A 11 2.57 -44.65 -31.80
N LEU A 12 3.20 -43.62 -32.37
CA LEU A 12 4.44 -43.09 -31.84
C LEU A 12 4.09 -42.38 -30.52
N GLY A 13 4.39 -43.06 -29.41
CA GLY A 13 4.20 -42.56 -28.07
C GLY A 13 4.97 -41.27 -27.87
N VAL A 14 4.26 -40.14 -27.89
CA VAL A 14 4.74 -38.92 -27.26
C VAL A 14 4.50 -39.13 -25.78
N GLY A 15 5.53 -39.61 -25.09
CA GLY A 15 5.58 -39.56 -23.63
C GLY A 15 5.44 -38.10 -23.22
N LEU A 16 4.25 -37.73 -22.75
CA LEU A 16 3.99 -36.44 -22.17
C LEU A 16 4.77 -36.40 -20.85
N CYS A 17 6.00 -35.89 -20.86
CA CYS A 17 6.74 -35.56 -19.65
C CYS A 17 6.01 -34.40 -18.95
N THR A 18 4.93 -34.70 -18.24
CA THR A 18 4.32 -33.75 -17.29
C THR A 18 5.21 -33.72 -16.06
N GLY A 19 6.33 -33.01 -16.16
CA GLY A 19 7.06 -32.56 -14.99
C GLY A 19 6.17 -31.56 -14.25
N PHE A 20 5.99 -31.75 -12.95
CA PHE A 20 5.45 -30.70 -12.11
C PHE A 20 6.41 -29.52 -12.20
N ALA A 21 5.99 -28.40 -12.80
CA ALA A 21 6.74 -27.17 -12.72
C ALA A 21 6.63 -26.68 -11.27
N VAL A 22 7.66 -26.96 -10.46
CA VAL A 22 7.80 -26.37 -9.13
C VAL A 22 8.27 -24.94 -9.37
N ALA A 23 7.48 -23.94 -8.95
CA ALA A 23 7.92 -22.56 -9.04
C ALA A 23 9.15 -22.34 -8.14
N GLU A 24 10.24 -21.86 -8.71
CA GLU A 24 11.50 -21.65 -7.98
C GLU A 24 11.50 -20.36 -7.15
N LEU A 25 10.46 -19.53 -7.25
CA LEU A 25 10.32 -18.30 -6.49
C LEU A 25 9.11 -18.37 -5.55
N THR A 26 9.37 -18.24 -4.25
CA THR A 26 8.35 -17.94 -3.25
C THR A 26 8.32 -16.45 -3.00
N ALA A 27 7.13 -15.85 -3.01
CA ALA A 27 6.93 -14.44 -2.70
C ALA A 27 5.89 -14.29 -1.59
N SER A 28 6.07 -13.26 -0.78
CA SER A 28 5.09 -12.82 0.22
C SER A 28 5.03 -11.30 0.22
N GLN A 29 3.87 -10.75 0.52
CA GLN A 29 3.63 -9.31 0.55
C GLN A 29 2.84 -8.95 1.81
N TRP A 30 3.18 -7.82 2.41
CA TRP A 30 2.39 -7.21 3.47
C TRP A 30 2.43 -5.68 3.37
N LEU A 31 1.46 -5.04 4.04
CA LEU A 31 1.45 -3.61 4.29
C LEU A 31 1.88 -3.36 5.74
N ASP A 32 2.61 -2.28 5.97
CA ASP A 32 2.89 -1.79 7.33
C ASP A 32 1.59 -1.40 8.08
N LYS A 33 0.57 -0.96 7.33
CA LYS A 33 -0.75 -0.54 7.82
C LYS A 33 -1.84 -1.14 6.94
N GLY A 34 -2.77 -1.86 7.55
CA GLY A 34 -3.98 -2.36 6.86
C GLY A 34 -5.08 -1.31 6.69
N SER A 35 -4.97 -0.16 7.38
CA SER A 35 -5.88 0.97 7.21
C SER A 35 -5.15 2.31 7.32
N ILE A 36 -5.48 3.23 6.41
CA ILE A 36 -4.91 4.59 6.33
C ILE A 36 -6.00 5.62 5.99
N ARG A 37 -5.73 6.92 6.17
CA ARG A 37 -6.65 7.98 5.72
C ARG A 37 -6.31 8.44 4.30
N VAL A 38 -7.25 9.10 3.63
CA VAL A 38 -6.95 9.86 2.40
C VAL A 38 -5.81 10.85 2.68
N GLY A 39 -4.80 10.85 1.80
CA GLY A 39 -3.56 11.61 1.93
C GLY A 39 -2.44 10.90 2.69
N ASP A 40 -2.75 9.86 3.45
CA ASP A 40 -1.72 9.09 4.17
C ASP A 40 -1.00 8.11 3.22
N THR A 41 0.17 7.63 3.68
CA THR A 41 0.98 6.62 2.99
C THR A 41 1.05 5.34 3.81
N ALA A 42 0.88 4.20 3.13
CA ALA A 42 1.27 2.87 3.60
C ALA A 42 2.48 2.38 2.80
N MET A 43 3.34 1.59 3.43
CA MET A 43 4.47 0.92 2.79
C MET A 43 4.10 -0.53 2.49
N VAL A 44 4.25 -0.91 1.23
CA VAL A 44 4.20 -2.32 0.81
C VAL A 44 5.61 -2.87 0.89
N THR A 45 5.76 -4.05 1.48
CA THR A 45 7.01 -4.81 1.47
C THR A 45 6.77 -6.20 0.91
N LEU A 46 7.62 -6.58 -0.04
CA LEU A 46 7.72 -7.93 -0.56
C LEU A 46 8.96 -8.60 -0.01
N ASN A 47 8.83 -9.88 0.35
CA ASN A 47 9.95 -10.77 0.61
C ASN A 47 9.96 -11.88 -0.44
N LEU A 48 11.07 -12.01 -1.14
CA LEU A 48 11.28 -12.88 -2.28
C LEU A 48 12.35 -13.91 -1.92
N ILE A 49 12.02 -15.20 -2.01
CA ILE A 49 12.96 -16.30 -1.74
C ILE A 49 13.02 -17.17 -2.99
N TYR A 50 14.16 -17.11 -3.66
CA TYR A 50 14.43 -17.90 -4.86
C TYR A 50 15.26 -19.14 -4.50
N VAL A 51 14.88 -20.30 -5.04
CA VAL A 51 15.50 -21.60 -4.77
C VAL A 51 15.98 -22.32 -6.04
N GLY A 52 16.08 -21.61 -7.16
CA GLY A 52 16.65 -22.16 -8.39
C GLY A 52 18.17 -22.28 -8.35
N ASP A 53 18.76 -22.81 -9.43
CA ASP A 53 20.19 -23.18 -9.44
C ASP A 53 21.15 -21.99 -9.56
N ASN A 54 20.75 -20.93 -10.27
CA ASN A 54 21.61 -19.79 -10.60
C ASN A 54 20.91 -18.47 -10.28
N ALA A 55 21.69 -17.43 -9.98
CA ALA A 55 21.14 -16.10 -9.79
C ALA A 55 20.33 -15.64 -11.02
N THR A 56 19.20 -14.97 -10.77
CA THR A 56 18.31 -14.47 -11.81
C THR A 56 17.88 -13.04 -11.51
N GLN A 57 17.36 -12.34 -12.50
CA GLN A 57 16.77 -11.00 -12.30
C GLN A 57 15.25 -11.12 -12.22
N ALA A 58 14.66 -10.48 -11.22
CA ALA A 58 13.22 -10.30 -11.12
C ALA A 58 12.84 -8.83 -11.26
N SER A 59 11.71 -8.58 -11.90
CA SER A 59 11.06 -7.27 -11.95
C SER A 59 9.79 -7.29 -11.13
N VAL A 60 9.64 -6.32 -10.24
CA VAL A 60 8.43 -6.10 -9.42
C VAL A 60 7.76 -4.83 -9.92
N VAL A 61 6.49 -4.95 -10.28
CA VAL A 61 5.69 -3.86 -10.80
C VAL A 61 4.45 -3.66 -9.93
N PRO A 62 4.36 -2.54 -9.19
CA PRO A 62 3.15 -2.17 -8.47
C PRO A 62 1.97 -1.98 -9.43
N ARG A 63 0.85 -2.62 -9.11
CA ARG A 63 -0.44 -2.49 -9.81
C ARG A 63 -1.44 -1.90 -8.82
N VAL A 64 -1.42 -0.58 -8.68
CA VAL A 64 -2.37 0.11 -7.81
C VAL A 64 -3.66 0.44 -8.57
N PRO A 65 -4.85 0.14 -8.01
CA PRO A 65 -6.12 0.53 -8.59
C PRO A 65 -6.35 2.05 -8.49
N TYR A 66 -7.32 2.55 -9.26
CA TYR A 66 -7.80 3.93 -9.13
C TYR A 66 -8.19 4.25 -7.68
N GLY A 67 -7.80 5.43 -7.19
CA GLY A 67 -7.99 5.83 -5.79
C GLY A 67 -6.75 5.59 -4.91
N LEU A 68 -5.72 4.94 -5.46
CA LEU A 68 -4.39 4.81 -4.88
C LEU A 68 -3.31 5.27 -5.88
N MET A 69 -2.21 5.82 -5.37
CA MET A 69 -1.05 6.23 -6.15
C MET A 69 0.23 5.59 -5.61
N THR A 70 1.25 5.43 -6.45
CA THR A 70 2.63 5.13 -6.01
C THR A 70 3.55 6.27 -6.43
N SER A 71 4.54 6.62 -5.61
CA SER A 71 5.56 7.62 -5.93
C SER A 71 6.91 7.02 -6.35
N GLY A 72 6.97 5.71 -6.58
CA GLY A 72 8.19 4.98 -6.94
C GLY A 72 8.50 4.94 -8.45
N PRO A 73 9.61 4.27 -8.87
CA PRO A 73 10.05 4.15 -10.26
C PRO A 73 9.11 3.37 -11.21
N GLY A 74 7.92 2.97 -10.77
CA GLY A 74 6.96 2.15 -11.53
C GLY A 74 7.38 0.69 -11.74
N MET A 75 8.68 0.38 -11.69
CA MET A 75 9.23 -0.97 -11.73
C MET A 75 10.50 -1.04 -10.90
N TYR A 76 10.67 -2.13 -10.16
CA TYR A 76 11.83 -2.41 -9.32
C TYR A 76 12.54 -3.65 -9.87
N MET A 77 13.84 -3.53 -10.14
CA MET A 77 14.69 -4.65 -10.55
C MET A 77 15.48 -5.15 -9.35
N VAL A 78 15.45 -6.46 -9.12
CA VAL A 78 16.19 -7.11 -8.03
C VAL A 78 16.89 -8.36 -8.55
N THR A 79 18.15 -8.54 -8.15
CA THR A 79 18.88 -9.78 -8.42
C THR A 79 18.55 -10.76 -7.31
N LEU A 80 18.04 -11.93 -7.67
CA LEU A 80 17.70 -13.00 -6.74
C LEU A 80 18.83 -14.03 -6.71
N TYR A 81 19.38 -14.28 -5.53
CA TYR A 81 20.37 -15.34 -5.32
C TYR A 81 19.71 -16.57 -4.68
N PRO A 82 20.09 -17.79 -5.10
CA PRO A 82 19.56 -19.01 -4.51
C PRO A 82 19.69 -19.04 -2.97
N GLY A 83 18.59 -19.32 -2.29
CA GLY A 83 18.50 -19.42 -0.84
C GLY A 83 18.61 -18.10 -0.06
N HIS A 84 18.76 -16.95 -0.74
CA HIS A 84 18.89 -15.64 -0.10
C HIS A 84 17.59 -14.85 -0.23
N PRO A 85 16.98 -14.42 0.89
CA PRO A 85 15.81 -13.55 0.84
C PRO A 85 16.18 -12.15 0.33
N GLU A 86 15.38 -11.64 -0.59
CA GLU A 86 15.48 -10.28 -1.12
C GLU A 86 14.20 -9.51 -0.82
N ALA A 87 14.35 -8.22 -0.47
CA ALA A 87 13.23 -7.36 -0.11
C ALA A 87 13.04 -6.22 -1.10
N VAL A 88 11.79 -5.99 -1.52
CA VAL A 88 11.40 -4.82 -2.32
C VAL A 88 10.34 -4.05 -1.54
N SER A 89 10.53 -2.74 -1.36
CA SER A 89 9.56 -1.91 -0.66
C SER A 89 9.18 -0.68 -1.48
N TYR A 90 7.89 -0.33 -1.45
CA TYR A 90 7.39 0.85 -2.16
C TYR A 90 6.18 1.50 -1.45
N PRO A 91 6.02 2.83 -1.59
CA PRO A 91 4.92 3.55 -0.98
C PRO A 91 3.64 3.44 -1.81
N VAL A 92 2.51 3.38 -1.11
CA VAL A 92 1.16 3.54 -1.66
C VAL A 92 0.49 4.68 -0.92
N ILE A 93 0.02 5.67 -1.66
CA ILE A 93 -0.61 6.88 -1.18
C ILE A 93 -2.12 6.77 -1.45
N ALA A 94 -2.93 7.05 -0.44
CA ALA A 94 -4.38 7.04 -0.57
C ALA A 94 -4.92 8.34 -1.16
N GLU A 95 -5.68 8.26 -2.25
CA GLU A 95 -6.33 9.42 -2.87
C GLU A 95 -7.84 9.44 -2.65
N GLN A 96 -8.48 8.27 -2.51
CA GLN A 96 -9.93 8.15 -2.32
C GLN A 96 -10.27 7.11 -1.25
N PRO A 97 -11.32 7.32 -0.45
CA PRO A 97 -11.79 6.33 0.52
C PRO A 97 -12.28 5.07 -0.20
N GLY A 98 -12.05 3.89 0.39
CA GLY A 98 -12.45 2.63 -0.23
C GLY A 98 -11.75 1.41 0.36
N TYR A 99 -12.07 0.26 -0.23
CA TYR A 99 -11.39 -1.01 0.02
C TYR A 99 -10.63 -1.38 -1.24
N TYR A 100 -9.33 -1.63 -1.10
CA TYR A 100 -8.44 -1.87 -2.23
C TYR A 100 -7.64 -3.14 -2.05
N ASP A 101 -7.44 -3.84 -3.15
CA ASP A 101 -6.43 -4.88 -3.28
C ASP A 101 -5.16 -4.24 -3.86
N VAL A 102 -4.11 -4.17 -3.06
CA VAL A 102 -2.80 -3.70 -3.50
C VAL A 102 -2.05 -4.86 -4.12
N VAL A 103 -1.86 -4.81 -5.43
CA VAL A 103 -1.27 -5.92 -6.20
C VAL A 103 0.18 -5.61 -6.60
N SER A 104 1.07 -6.58 -6.42
CA SER A 104 2.40 -6.57 -7.04
C SER A 104 2.49 -7.67 -8.08
N SER A 105 2.82 -7.31 -9.32
CA SER A 105 3.21 -8.28 -10.35
C SER A 105 4.71 -8.52 -10.29
N ILE A 106 5.12 -9.78 -10.18
CA ILE A 106 6.53 -10.19 -10.14
C ILE A 106 6.78 -11.04 -11.37
N SER A 107 7.81 -10.74 -12.14
CA SER A 107 8.25 -11.59 -13.24
C SER A 107 9.74 -11.89 -13.17
N TYR A 108 10.12 -13.13 -13.48
CA TYR A 108 11.49 -13.60 -13.48
C TYR A 108 11.68 -14.68 -14.55
N THR A 109 12.94 -15.02 -14.86
CA THR A 109 13.25 -16.10 -15.81
C THR A 109 13.69 -17.36 -15.05
N GLU A 110 13.10 -18.49 -15.42
CA GLU A 110 13.37 -19.83 -14.90
C GLU A 110 13.63 -20.77 -16.08
N TYR A 111 14.84 -21.33 -16.20
CA TYR A 111 15.26 -22.17 -17.35
C TYR A 111 14.97 -21.56 -18.74
N GLY A 112 15.09 -20.24 -18.87
CA GLY A 112 14.80 -19.53 -20.12
C GLY A 112 13.31 -19.26 -20.39
N ALA A 113 12.41 -19.70 -19.51
CA ALA A 113 10.99 -19.38 -19.56
C ALA A 113 10.67 -18.22 -18.61
N MET A 114 9.84 -17.27 -19.07
CA MET A 114 9.32 -16.22 -18.21
C MET A 114 8.25 -16.79 -17.28
N ARG A 115 8.35 -16.47 -15.99
CA ARG A 115 7.39 -16.80 -14.95
C ARG A 115 6.80 -15.54 -14.38
N GLU A 116 5.54 -15.61 -13.98
CA GLU A 116 4.82 -14.50 -13.36
C GLU A 116 4.12 -14.95 -12.09
N LEU A 117 4.15 -14.08 -11.08
CA LEU A 117 3.47 -14.22 -9.80
C LEU A 117 2.73 -12.92 -9.48
N GLN A 118 1.61 -13.01 -8.78
CA GLN A 118 0.90 -11.84 -8.28
C GLN A 118 0.69 -11.96 -6.79
N MET A 119 1.14 -10.95 -6.04
CA MET A 119 0.90 -10.83 -4.61
C MET A 119 -0.17 -9.78 -4.35
N VAL A 120 -1.02 -10.05 -3.37
CA VAL A 120 -2.16 -9.17 -3.03
C VAL A 120 -2.17 -8.91 -1.53
N SER A 121 -2.40 -7.66 -1.15
CA SER A 121 -2.65 -7.30 0.25
C SER A 121 -3.81 -6.29 0.34
N PRO A 122 -4.79 -6.52 1.21
CA PRO A 122 -5.93 -5.62 1.34
C PRO A 122 -5.56 -4.35 2.11
N LEU A 123 -6.09 -3.21 1.66
CA LEU A 123 -5.93 -1.90 2.29
C LEU A 123 -7.29 -1.21 2.41
N VAL A 124 -7.59 -0.71 3.61
CA VAL A 124 -8.79 0.11 3.88
C VAL A 124 -8.41 1.57 3.95
N VAL A 125 -9.01 2.40 3.09
CA VAL A 125 -8.85 3.86 3.13
C VAL A 125 -10.10 4.50 3.69
N ILE A 126 -9.94 5.27 4.76
CA ILE A 126 -11.01 6.04 5.40
C ILE A 126 -10.87 7.53 5.12
N ASN A 127 -11.96 8.27 5.28
CA ASN A 127 -11.92 9.73 5.15
C ASN A 127 -11.05 10.36 6.24
N GLN A 128 -10.51 11.54 5.92
CA GLN A 128 -10.05 12.45 6.95
C GLN A 128 -11.27 12.86 7.79
N ILE A 129 -11.18 12.69 9.12
CA ILE A 129 -12.13 13.32 10.02
C ILE A 129 -11.92 14.83 9.84
N PRO A 130 -12.97 15.66 9.68
CA PRO A 130 -12.80 17.10 9.66
C PRO A 130 -12.02 17.51 10.92
N GLU A 131 -10.91 18.21 10.75
CA GLU A 131 -10.23 18.86 11.86
C GLU A 131 -11.29 19.76 12.53
N SER A 132 -11.59 19.53 13.81
CA SER A 132 -12.62 20.31 14.52
C SER A 132 -12.37 21.79 14.27
N PRO A 133 -13.43 22.61 14.04
CA PRO A 133 -13.28 24.04 13.87
C PRO A 133 -12.41 24.61 15.01
N PRO A 134 -11.50 25.56 14.73
CA PRO A 134 -10.74 26.24 15.78
C PRO A 134 -11.70 26.69 16.90
N PRO A 135 -11.32 26.60 18.18
CA PRO A 135 -12.15 27.12 19.26
C PRO A 135 -12.57 28.54 18.90
N ALA A 136 -13.88 28.80 18.90
CA ALA A 136 -14.39 30.14 18.65
C ALA A 136 -13.65 31.09 19.59
N ALA A 137 -12.96 32.10 19.02
CA ALA A 137 -12.32 33.13 19.81
C ALA A 137 -13.34 33.70 20.79
N PRO A 138 -12.97 33.99 22.05
CA PRO A 138 -13.91 34.54 23.01
C PRO A 138 -14.52 35.80 22.41
N SER A 139 -15.84 35.77 22.25
CA SER A 139 -16.63 36.91 21.81
C SER A 139 -16.36 38.06 22.77
N SER A 140 -15.64 39.07 22.31
CA SER A 140 -15.51 40.33 23.04
C SER A 140 -16.91 40.97 23.10
N GLU A 141 -17.59 40.81 24.23
CA GLU A 141 -18.77 41.60 24.56
C GLU A 141 -18.44 43.10 24.42
N PRO A 142 -19.33 43.93 23.87
CA PRO A 142 -19.17 45.37 23.93
C PRO A 142 -19.27 45.79 25.42
N ARG A 143 -18.19 46.32 25.99
CA ARG A 143 -18.27 47.05 27.25
C ARG A 143 -19.05 48.34 27.02
N ASP A 144 -20.35 48.28 27.29
CA ASP A 144 -21.12 49.46 27.65
C ASP A 144 -20.96 49.65 29.17
N ASN A 145 -20.20 50.65 29.60
CA ASN A 145 -20.51 51.30 30.87
C ASN A 145 -19.90 52.71 30.95
N SER A 146 -20.76 53.65 30.62
CA SER A 146 -20.83 55.04 31.08
C SER A 146 -20.10 55.31 32.40
N THR A 147 -19.21 56.31 32.38
CA THR A 147 -18.53 56.88 33.55
C THR A 147 -19.53 57.60 34.45
N PRO A 148 -19.63 57.28 35.76
CA PRO A 148 -20.29 58.17 36.72
C PRO A 148 -19.31 59.27 37.14
N THR A 149 -19.63 60.52 36.83
CA THR A 149 -19.00 61.69 37.44
C THR A 149 -19.58 61.86 38.84
N GLU A 150 -18.84 61.51 39.88
CA GLU A 150 -19.21 61.86 41.26
C GLU A 150 -18.54 63.20 41.64
N PRO A 151 -19.27 64.17 42.20
CA PRO A 151 -18.70 65.44 42.62
C PRO A 151 -17.93 65.29 43.94
N ARG A 152 -16.76 65.93 44.00
CA ARG A 152 -16.03 66.21 45.24
C ARG A 152 -16.90 67.07 46.16
N ASP A 153 -17.23 66.57 47.35
CA ASP A 153 -17.76 67.37 48.44
C ASP A 153 -16.66 67.53 49.51
N ASP A 154 -16.18 68.76 49.65
CA ASP A 154 -15.24 69.20 50.66
C ASP A 154 -16.03 69.64 51.89
N THR A 155 -15.85 69.00 53.06
CA THR A 155 -16.05 69.70 54.34
C THR A 155 -15.20 69.08 55.45
N PRO A 156 -14.38 69.87 56.18
CA PRO A 156 -13.64 69.43 57.36
C PRO A 156 -14.38 69.79 58.67
N SER A 157 -14.30 68.94 59.69
CA SER A 157 -14.36 69.39 61.09
C SER A 157 -13.90 68.34 62.09
N ASP A 158 -12.88 68.74 62.84
CA ASP A 158 -12.59 68.35 64.21
C ASP A 158 -13.86 68.33 65.09
N TYR A 159 -13.93 67.38 66.03
CA TYR A 159 -13.90 67.60 67.49
C TYR A 159 -14.43 66.36 68.26
N GLN A 160 -13.53 65.78 69.08
CA GLN A 160 -13.68 65.31 70.47
C GLN A 160 -14.81 64.32 70.87
N LEU A 161 -14.42 63.16 71.40
CA LEU A 161 -14.24 62.89 72.84
C LEU A 161 -13.48 61.57 73.06
#